data_AF-R9MDX5-F1
#
_entry.id   AF-R9MDX5-F1
#
_cell.length_a   1.000
_cell.length_b   1.000
_cell.length_c   1.000
_cell.angle_alpha   90.00
_cell.angle_beta   90.00
_cell.angle_gamma   90.00
#
_symmetry.space_group_name_H-M   'P 1'
#
loop_
_entity.id
_entity.type
_entity.pdbx_description
1 polymer ?
#
loop_
_entity_poly.entity_id
_entity_poly.type
_entity_poly.pdbx_seq_one_letter_code
_entity_poly.pdbx_strand_id
1 'polypeptide(L)'
;MNEWLNHPAMENIDPIKLELIKAAAKQTEGKTGKSLAPIMMALITNANKKGIQFSSDEVSLIVSILKEGKPKEEQDQMENMIKMVTSYMKKG
;
A
#
# COMPACT_ATOMS: atom_id res chain seq x y z
N MET A 1 -4.63 15.62 -5.19
CA MET A 1 -3.30 15.74 -5.84
C MET A 1 -2.37 14.77 -5.14
N ASN A 2 -1.62 13.98 -5.89
CA ASN A 2 -0.84 12.86 -5.36
C ASN A 2 0.45 13.35 -4.70
N GLU A 3 0.34 14.06 -3.58
CA GLU A 3 1.48 14.55 -2.79
C GLU A 3 2.42 13.41 -2.38
N TRP A 4 1.87 12.20 -2.22
CA TRP A 4 2.64 10.99 -1.93
C TRP A 4 3.54 10.50 -3.08
N LEU A 5 3.22 10.78 -4.35
CA LEU A 5 4.07 10.40 -5.49
C LEU A 5 5.36 11.22 -5.54
N ASN A 6 5.35 12.42 -4.97
CA ASN A 6 6.52 13.29 -4.89
C ASN A 6 7.34 13.04 -3.62
N HIS A 7 6.96 12.06 -2.79
CA HIS A 7 7.68 11.77 -1.56
C HIS A 7 9.05 11.16 -1.91
N PRO A 8 10.17 11.64 -1.35
CA PRO A 8 11.53 11.17 -1.70
C PRO A 8 11.73 9.67 -1.45
N ALA A 9 10.95 9.12 -0.52
CA ALA A 9 10.95 7.70 -0.25
C ALA A 9 10.40 6.83 -1.41
N MET A 10 9.70 7.43 -2.38
CA MET A 10 9.26 6.77 -3.61
C MET A 10 10.37 6.67 -4.66
N GLU A 11 11.40 7.52 -4.60
CA GLU A 11 12.52 7.50 -5.56
C GLU A 11 13.36 6.22 -5.48
N ASN A 12 13.38 5.59 -4.31
CA ASN A 12 14.12 4.33 -4.07
C ASN A 12 13.28 3.08 -4.36
N ILE A 13 12.00 3.23 -4.72
CA ILE A 13 11.11 2.10 -5.03
C ILE A 13 11.26 1.76 -6.51
N ASP A 14 11.34 0.46 -6.82
CA ASP A 14 11.34 -0.03 -8.20
C ASP A 14 10.19 0.58 -9.02
N PRO A 15 10.43 1.07 -10.25
CA PRO A 15 9.40 1.74 -11.05
C PRO A 15 8.16 0.85 -11.28
N ILE A 16 8.37 -0.46 -11.40
CA ILE A 16 7.28 -1.45 -11.55
C ILE A 16 6.44 -1.53 -10.27
N LYS A 17 7.07 -1.50 -9.09
CA LYS A 17 6.37 -1.46 -7.80
C LYS A 17 5.61 -0.15 -7.65
N LEU A 18 6.23 0.96 -8.05
CA LEU A 18 5.64 2.30 -8.07
C LEU A 18 4.35 2.35 -8.89
N GLU A 19 4.33 1.74 -10.07
CA GLU A 19 3.11 1.63 -10.89
C GLU A 19 2.00 0.84 -10.20
N LEU A 20 2.35 -0.29 -9.58
CA LEU A 20 1.41 -1.11 -8.82
C LEU A 20 0.82 -0.33 -7.64
N ILE A 21 1.65 0.39 -6.90
CA ILE A 21 1.22 1.24 -5.80
C ILE A 21 0.33 2.36 -6.30
N LYS A 22 0.65 2.99 -7.44
CA LYS A 22 -0.18 4.02 -8.06
C LYS A 22 -1.54 3.47 -8.49
N ALA A 23 -1.58 2.25 -9.03
CA ALA A 23 -2.82 1.56 -9.34
C ALA A 23 -3.61 1.20 -8.07
N ALA A 24 -2.93 0.84 -6.97
CA ALA A 24 -3.54 0.61 -5.66
C ALA A 24 -4.14 1.91 -5.13
N ALA A 25 -3.31 2.93 -4.95
CA ALA A 25 -3.66 4.26 -4.47
C ALA A 25 -4.87 4.80 -5.23
N LYS A 26 -4.88 4.73 -6.56
CA LYS A 26 -6.02 5.16 -7.41
C LYS A 26 -7.29 4.34 -7.21
N GLN A 27 -7.19 3.03 -6.97
CA GLN A 27 -8.35 2.19 -6.64
C GLN A 27 -8.88 2.43 -5.22
N THR A 28 -8.01 2.93 -4.35
CA THR A 28 -8.29 3.22 -2.94
C THR A 28 -8.63 4.69 -2.70
N GLU A 29 -8.36 5.56 -3.68
CA GLU A 29 -8.72 6.96 -3.71
C GLU A 29 -10.25 7.07 -3.68
N GLY A 30 -10.78 7.67 -2.62
CA GLY A 30 -12.22 7.73 -2.37
C GLY A 30 -12.84 6.47 -1.73
N LYS A 31 -12.05 5.44 -1.38
CA LYS A 31 -12.51 4.27 -0.61
C LYS A 31 -11.96 4.28 0.83
N THR A 32 -12.76 3.78 1.76
CA THR A 32 -12.39 3.69 3.18
C THR A 32 -11.53 2.44 3.45
N GLY A 33 -10.70 2.48 4.50
CA GLY A 33 -9.73 1.43 4.86
C GLY A 33 -10.30 0.00 4.91
N LYS A 34 -11.59 -0.17 5.21
CA LYS A 34 -12.31 -1.45 5.15
C LYS A 34 -12.35 -2.10 3.76
N SER A 35 -12.41 -1.30 2.70
CA SER A 35 -12.40 -1.80 1.32
C SER A 35 -10.98 -1.93 0.73
N LEU A 36 -9.98 -1.37 1.42
CA LEU A 36 -8.57 -1.41 0.98
C LEU A 36 -7.93 -2.78 1.12
N ALA A 37 -8.21 -3.48 2.23
CA ALA A 37 -7.54 -4.74 2.54
C ALA A 37 -7.63 -5.81 1.42
N PRO A 38 -8.81 -6.14 0.87
CA PRO A 38 -8.90 -7.10 -0.23
C PRO A 38 -8.26 -6.58 -1.53
N ILE A 39 -8.30 -5.26 -1.77
CA ILE A 39 -7.66 -4.65 -2.94
C ILE A 39 -6.13 -4.80 -2.86
N MET A 40 -5.54 -4.46 -1.71
CA MET A 40 -4.10 -4.57 -1.47
C MET A 40 -3.62 -6.02 -1.50
N MET A 41 -4.39 -6.96 -0.92
CA MET A 41 -4.08 -8.39 -1.03
C MET A 41 -4.07 -8.85 -2.49
N ALA A 42 -5.10 -8.51 -3.27
CA ALA A 42 -5.15 -8.86 -4.69
C ALA A 42 -3.97 -8.26 -5.47
N LEU A 43 -3.55 -7.04 -5.10
CA LEU A 43 -2.41 -6.36 -5.69
C LEU A 43 -1.09 -7.05 -5.37
N ILE A 44 -0.87 -7.43 -4.12
CA ILE A 44 0.33 -8.16 -3.68
C ILE A 44 0.37 -9.56 -4.29
N THR A 45 -0.76 -10.27 -4.35
CA THR A 45 -0.84 -11.55 -5.04
C THR A 45 -0.52 -11.41 -6.53
N ASN A 46 -1.04 -10.39 -7.20
CA ASN A 46 -0.74 -10.13 -8.61
C ASN A 46 0.72 -9.71 -8.83
N ALA A 47 1.30 -8.94 -7.90
CA ALA A 47 2.71 -8.58 -7.92
C ALA A 47 3.59 -9.82 -7.76
N ASN A 48 3.30 -10.67 -6.77
CA ASN A 48 4.01 -11.93 -6.54
C ASN A 48 3.97 -12.84 -7.76
N LYS A 49 2.83 -12.93 -8.44
CA LYS A 49 2.70 -13.70 -9.70
C LYS A 49 3.60 -13.18 -10.82
N LYS A 50 3.91 -11.89 -10.82
CA LYS A 50 4.84 -11.24 -11.76
C LYS A 50 6.30 -11.29 -11.29
N GLY A 51 6.60 -11.98 -10.19
CA GLY A 51 7.92 -12.02 -9.58
C GLY A 51 8.28 -10.76 -8.80
N ILE A 52 7.29 -9.91 -8.49
CA ILE A 52 7.48 -8.65 -7.77
C ILE A 52 7.05 -8.85 -6.32
N GLN A 53 8.00 -8.83 -5.41
CA GLN A 53 7.75 -8.89 -3.98
C GLN A 53 7.87 -7.50 -3.36
N PHE A 54 6.85 -7.11 -2.61
CA PHE A 54 6.91 -5.92 -1.76
C PHE A 54 7.52 -6.29 -0.41
N SER A 55 8.43 -5.46 0.08
CA SER A 55 8.93 -5.59 1.45
C SER A 55 7.92 -5.01 2.44
N SER A 56 8.00 -5.47 3.70
CA SER A 56 7.17 -4.90 4.77
C SER A 56 7.44 -3.41 4.97
N ASP A 57 8.68 -2.97 4.77
CA ASP A 57 9.08 -1.56 4.90
C ASP A 57 8.49 -0.71 3.78
N GLU A 58 8.52 -1.19 2.52
CA GLU A 58 7.91 -0.51 1.38
C GLU A 58 6.40 -0.32 1.62
N VAL A 59 5.69 -1.40 1.99
CA VAL A 59 4.24 -1.32 2.28
C VAL A 59 3.95 -0.37 3.43
N SER A 60 4.73 -0.43 4.51
CA SER A 60 4.56 0.43 5.68
C SER A 60 4.76 1.91 5.34
N LEU A 61 5.79 2.21 4.55
CA LEU A 61 6.10 3.56 4.08
C LEU A 61 4.95 4.13 3.26
N ILE A 62 4.49 3.39 2.24
CA ILE A 62 3.42 3.83 1.34
C ILE A 62 2.16 4.14 2.14
N VAL A 63 1.76 3.22 3.03
CA VAL A 63 0.54 3.41 3.82
C VAL A 63 0.70 4.55 4.82
N SER A 64 1.91 4.79 5.34
CA SER A 64 2.19 5.94 6.20
C SER A 64 2.01 7.26 5.47
N ILE A 65 2.34 7.33 4.17
CA ILE A 65 2.11 8.52 3.36
C ILE A 65 0.62 8.61 2.94
N LEU A 66 -0.03 7.49 2.59
CA LEU A 66 -1.45 7.50 2.21
C LEU A 66 -2.41 7.79 3.38
N LYS A 67 -1.99 7.49 4.62
CA LYS A 67 -2.75 7.81 5.83
C LYS A 67 -2.56 9.26 6.29
N GLU A 68 -1.52 9.92 5.80
CA GLU A 68 -1.26 11.34 6.07
C GLU A 68 -2.39 12.19 5.49
N GLY A 69 -3.02 13.03 6.31
CA GLY A 69 -4.19 13.83 5.91
C GLY A 69 -5.55 13.13 5.99
N LYS A 70 -5.61 11.83 6.36
CA LYS A 70 -6.87 11.10 6.59
C LYS A 70 -7.35 11.19 8.05
N PRO A 71 -8.66 11.05 8.33
CA PRO A 71 -9.19 11.01 9.68
C PRO A 71 -8.69 9.78 10.47
N LYS A 72 -8.61 9.89 11.79
CA LYS A 72 -8.02 8.88 12.69
C LYS A 72 -8.62 7.47 12.49
N GLU A 73 -9.93 7.37 12.27
CA GLU A 73 -10.59 6.09 11.98
C GLU A 73 -10.08 5.42 10.70
N GLU A 74 -9.78 6.19 9.65
CA GLU A 74 -9.18 5.65 8.43
C GLU A 74 -7.73 5.24 8.65
N GLN A 75 -6.98 6.01 9.45
CA GLN A 75 -5.60 5.66 9.80
C GLN A 75 -5.52 4.31 10.53
N ASP A 76 -6.40 4.09 11.52
CA ASP A 76 -6.47 2.82 12.27
C ASP A 76 -6.86 1.64 11.37
N GLN A 77 -7.79 1.84 10.44
CA GLN A 77 -8.14 0.81 9.46
C GLN A 77 -6.96 0.46 8.54
N MET A 78 -6.22 1.46 8.09
CA MET A 78 -5.04 1.28 7.25
C MET A 78 -3.89 0.59 8.01
N GLU A 79 -3.67 0.91 9.29
CA GLU A 79 -2.68 0.21 10.12
C GLU A 79 -3.03 -1.26 10.35
N ASN A 80 -4.30 -1.55 10.63
CA ASN A 80 -4.77 -2.94 10.79
C ASN A 80 -4.58 -3.74 9.49
N MET A 81 -4.80 -3.10 8.33
CA MET A 81 -4.50 -3.69 7.04
C MET A 81 -3.01 -4.01 6.89
N ILE A 82 -2.09 -3.08 7.21
CA ILE A 82 -0.64 -3.35 7.14
C ILE A 82 -0.30 -4.58 7.98
N LYS A 83 -0.84 -4.69 9.19
CA LYS A 83 -0.60 -5.84 10.09
C LYS A 83 -1.04 -7.16 9.44
N MET A 84 -2.20 -7.18 8.78
CA MET A 84 -2.66 -8.38 8.06
C MET A 84 -1.75 -8.72 6.88
N VAL A 85 -1.41 -7.72 6.07
CA VAL A 85 -0.58 -7.88 4.88
C VAL A 85 0.83 -8.33 5.23
N THR A 86 1.48 -7.69 6.22
CA THR A 86 2.79 -8.08 6.73
C THR A 86 2.78 -9.45 7.38
N SER A 87 1.70 -9.81 8.10
CA SER A 87 1.52 -11.17 8.62
C SER A 87 1.43 -12.21 7.49
N TYR A 88 0.71 -11.90 6.41
CA TYR A 88 0.63 -12.74 5.21
C TYR A 88 1.99 -12.88 4.53
N MET A 89 2.74 -11.79 4.38
CA MET A 89 4.06 -11.80 3.75
C MET A 89 5.11 -12.55 4.59
N LYS A 90 5.03 -12.49 5.93
CA LYS A 90 5.92 -13.25 6.83
C LYS A 90 5.64 -14.77 6.86
N LYS A 91 4.44 -15.19 6.46
CA LYS A 91 4.02 -16.60 6.44
C LYS A 91 4.25 -17.29 5.09
N GLY A 92 4.68 -16.54 4.07
CA GLY A 92 4.91 -17.03 2.71
C GLY A 92 6.36 -17.39 2.44
#